data_AF-A0A653HPR9-F1
#
_entry.id   AF-A0A653HPR9-F1
#
_cell.length_a   1.000
_cell.length_b   1.000
_cell.length_c   1.000
_cell.angle_alpha   90.00
_cell.angle_beta   90.00
_cell.angle_gamma   90.00
#
_symmetry.space_group_name_H-M   'P 1'
#
loop_
_entity.id
_entity.type
_entity.pdbx_description
1 polymer ?
#
loop_
_entity_poly.entity_id
_entity_poly.type
_entity_poly.pdbx_seq_one_letter_code
_entity_poly.pdbx_strand_id
1 'polypeptide(L)'
;MSVNNNTNLDKLTAIKKYVKEFDHANKLDSINRFVELLKKINIKMLVFDFDLTIIGAHSGGFIDKSHDVDNIGTAVTEDFKIFSKALHSQGIKITCATFSDEESIRYSKKKKPTLISGAELVQYCIKKSKCDAPVEKVYAYYPYYYKEPEEYRRLGLNKPMSNDKSYHLERIRLEFSINIDEIIFVDDDINNCVSAKKEGYITFNVTGENGFNFKSIKIM
;
A
#
# COMPACT_ATOMS: atom_id res chain seq x y z
N MET A 1 13.86 -7.65 -25.68
CA MET A 1 12.99 -7.55 -24.49
C MET A 1 12.84 -8.88 -23.74
N SER A 2 13.79 -9.82 -23.80
CA SER A 2 13.63 -11.19 -23.27
C SER A 2 14.32 -11.47 -21.92
N VAL A 3 15.17 -10.56 -21.42
CA VAL A 3 15.98 -10.80 -20.22
C VAL A 3 15.22 -10.48 -18.91
N ASN A 4 14.29 -9.51 -18.91
CA ASN A 4 13.57 -9.07 -17.70
C ASN A 4 12.40 -9.99 -17.28
N ASN A 5 11.88 -10.84 -18.17
CA ASN A 5 10.72 -11.68 -17.81
C ASN A 5 11.12 -12.88 -16.95
N ASN A 6 12.33 -13.44 -17.14
CA ASN A 6 12.80 -14.57 -16.34
C ASN A 6 13.13 -14.14 -14.91
N THR A 7 13.74 -12.97 -14.73
CA THR A 7 14.09 -12.46 -13.38
C THR A 7 12.87 -12.21 -12.52
N ASN A 8 11.79 -11.64 -13.07
CA ASN A 8 10.56 -11.40 -12.30
C ASN A 8 9.83 -12.71 -11.93
N LEU A 9 9.86 -13.71 -12.82
CA LEU A 9 9.30 -15.04 -12.54
C LEU A 9 10.07 -15.76 -11.43
N ASP A 10 11.40 -15.65 -11.41
CA ASP A 10 12.24 -16.22 -10.37
C ASP A 10 11.98 -15.57 -9.01
N LYS A 11 11.89 -14.22 -8.98
CA LYS A 11 11.47 -13.45 -7.79
C LYS A 11 10.13 -13.94 -7.26
N LEU A 12 9.13 -14.02 -8.13
CA LEU A 12 7.78 -14.47 -7.78
C LEU A 12 7.77 -15.90 -7.24
N THR A 13 8.55 -16.79 -7.84
CA THR A 13 8.68 -18.19 -7.42
C THR A 13 9.30 -18.29 -6.03
N ALA A 14 10.38 -17.55 -5.76
CA ALA A 14 11.02 -17.52 -4.46
C ALA A 14 10.08 -16.99 -3.37
N ILE A 15 9.35 -15.91 -3.65
CA ILE A 15 8.34 -15.34 -2.74
C ILE A 15 7.23 -16.35 -2.46
N LYS A 16 6.64 -16.97 -3.49
CA LYS A 16 5.57 -17.97 -3.34
C LYS A 16 6.01 -19.17 -2.52
N LYS A 17 7.24 -19.66 -2.76
CA LYS A 17 7.81 -20.75 -1.97
C LYS A 17 7.92 -20.35 -0.50
N TYR A 18 8.49 -19.19 -0.22
CA TYR A 18 8.69 -18.74 1.16
C TYR A 18 7.36 -18.58 1.90
N VAL A 19 6.38 -17.90 1.30
CA VAL A 19 5.09 -17.67 1.95
C VAL A 19 4.33 -18.99 2.21
N LYS A 20 4.48 -20.01 1.34
CA LYS A 20 3.90 -21.34 1.57
C LYS A 20 4.54 -22.06 2.78
N GLU A 21 5.82 -21.83 3.02
CA GLU A 21 6.60 -22.43 4.11
C GLU A 21 6.67 -21.52 5.36
N PHE A 22 5.86 -20.46 5.40
CA PHE A 22 5.90 -19.47 6.47
C PHE A 22 5.54 -20.10 7.82
N ASP A 23 6.47 -20.05 8.78
CA ASP A 23 6.24 -20.56 10.12
C ASP A 23 5.45 -19.53 10.94
N HIS A 24 4.15 -19.78 11.07
CA HIS A 24 3.23 -18.95 11.84
C HIS A 24 3.40 -19.07 13.36
N ALA A 25 4.05 -20.12 13.86
CA ALA A 25 4.37 -20.25 15.28
C ALA A 25 5.55 -19.34 15.66
N ASN A 26 6.53 -19.18 14.76
CA ASN A 26 7.67 -18.28 14.91
C ASN A 26 7.57 -17.05 14.00
N LYS A 27 6.43 -16.36 14.06
CA LYS A 27 6.07 -15.27 13.12
C LYS A 27 7.15 -14.20 12.95
N LEU A 28 7.73 -13.70 14.05
CA LEU A 28 8.74 -12.64 13.99
C LEU A 28 9.98 -13.08 13.19
N ASP A 29 10.48 -14.29 13.45
CA ASP A 29 11.64 -14.86 12.75
C ASP A 29 11.32 -15.11 11.26
N SER A 30 10.13 -15.63 10.96
CA SER A 30 9.65 -15.80 9.59
C SER A 30 9.53 -14.47 8.83
N ILE A 31 9.05 -13.41 9.48
CA ILE A 31 8.99 -12.07 8.86
C ILE A 31 10.39 -11.55 8.56
N ASN A 32 11.33 -11.64 9.51
CA ASN A 32 12.70 -11.14 9.33
C ASN A 32 13.39 -11.86 8.16
N ARG A 33 13.32 -13.20 8.13
CA ARG A 33 13.87 -14.01 7.05
C ARG A 33 13.18 -13.76 5.70
N PHE A 34 11.87 -13.46 5.70
CA PHE A 34 11.17 -13.04 4.49
C PHE A 34 11.71 -11.71 3.96
N VAL A 35 11.91 -10.71 4.83
CA VAL A 35 12.50 -9.42 4.41
C VAL A 35 13.93 -9.61 3.89
N GLU A 36 14.74 -10.47 4.50
CA GLU A 36 16.06 -10.81 3.99
C GLU A 36 16.00 -11.42 2.58
N LEU A 37 15.01 -12.30 2.33
CA LEU A 37 14.75 -12.81 0.99
C LEU A 37 14.43 -11.66 0.04
N LEU A 38 13.48 -10.78 0.38
CA LEU A 38 13.08 -9.64 -0.46
C LEU A 38 14.29 -8.77 -0.84
N LYS A 39 15.17 -8.50 0.12
CA LYS A 39 16.42 -7.77 -0.12
C LYS A 39 17.36 -8.52 -1.07
N LYS A 40 17.56 -9.82 -0.86
CA LYS A 40 18.42 -10.66 -1.73
C LYS A 40 17.93 -10.69 -3.17
N ILE A 41 16.61 -10.64 -3.38
CA ILE A 41 16.01 -10.61 -4.72
C ILE A 41 15.78 -9.19 -5.25
N ASN A 42 16.44 -8.18 -4.66
CA ASN A 42 16.42 -6.78 -5.08
C ASN A 42 15.02 -6.15 -5.11
N ILE A 43 14.17 -6.47 -4.13
CA ILE A 43 13.00 -5.63 -3.82
C ILE A 43 13.46 -4.45 -2.99
N LYS A 44 13.12 -3.25 -3.43
CA LYS A 44 13.53 -1.99 -2.81
C LYS A 44 12.36 -1.24 -2.17
N MET A 45 11.13 -1.58 -2.55
CA MET A 45 9.95 -0.90 -2.02
C MET A 45 8.73 -1.81 -1.94
N LEU A 46 7.93 -1.59 -0.91
CA LEU A 46 6.55 -2.01 -0.87
C LEU A 46 5.61 -0.80 -0.98
N VAL A 47 4.58 -0.94 -1.80
CA VAL A 47 3.50 0.03 -1.93
C VAL A 47 2.24 -0.63 -1.40
N PHE A 48 1.62 -0.07 -0.37
CA PHE A 48 0.41 -0.61 0.24
C PHE A 48 -0.79 0.31 -0.05
N ASP A 49 -1.96 -0.26 -0.31
CA ASP A 49 -3.23 0.43 -0.02
C ASP A 49 -3.38 0.65 1.50
N PHE A 50 -4.39 1.39 1.91
CA PHE A 50 -4.60 1.76 3.30
C PHE A 50 -5.75 0.98 3.94
N ASP A 51 -6.98 1.20 3.48
CA ASP A 51 -8.18 0.57 4.02
C ASP A 51 -8.13 -0.94 3.75
N LEU A 52 -8.53 -1.76 4.73
CA LEU A 52 -8.40 -3.22 4.67
C LEU A 52 -7.02 -3.77 4.20
N THR A 53 -5.97 -2.96 4.29
CA THR A 53 -4.61 -3.33 3.89
C THR A 53 -3.63 -2.98 5.01
N ILE A 54 -3.27 -1.72 5.20
CA ILE A 54 -2.45 -1.31 6.37
C ILE A 54 -3.29 -1.41 7.64
N ILE A 55 -4.55 -0.98 7.57
CA ILE A 55 -5.50 -1.05 8.67
C ILE A 55 -6.52 -2.16 8.44
N GLY A 56 -6.98 -2.80 9.51
CA GLY A 56 -8.06 -3.80 9.47
C GLY A 56 -9.46 -3.20 9.51
N ALA A 57 -9.66 -2.03 8.90
CA ALA A 57 -10.93 -1.31 8.90
C ALA A 57 -11.08 -0.43 7.65
N HIS A 58 -12.31 -0.02 7.35
CA HIS A 58 -12.61 0.96 6.30
C HIS A 58 -12.72 2.36 6.89
N SER A 59 -11.85 3.28 6.49
CA SER A 59 -12.01 4.70 6.81
C SER A 59 -13.08 5.38 5.96
N GLY A 60 -13.36 4.85 4.75
CA GLY A 60 -14.25 5.52 3.80
C GLY A 60 -13.61 6.77 3.17
N GLY A 61 -12.28 6.88 3.24
CA GLY A 61 -11.50 7.95 2.62
C GLY A 61 -11.25 9.17 3.51
N PHE A 62 -11.89 9.30 4.68
CA PHE A 62 -11.58 10.32 5.70
C PHE A 62 -12.20 9.94 7.04
N ILE A 63 -11.67 10.46 8.16
CA ILE A 63 -12.23 10.24 9.50
C ILE A 63 -12.40 11.54 10.29
N ASP A 64 -13.21 11.52 11.35
CA ASP A 64 -13.27 12.55 12.39
C ASP A 64 -12.38 12.15 13.58
N LYS A 65 -11.21 12.79 13.73
CA LYS A 65 -10.21 12.38 14.73
C LYS A 65 -10.65 12.56 16.19
N SER A 66 -11.80 13.18 16.46
CA SER A 66 -12.39 13.21 17.80
C SER A 66 -13.35 12.06 18.09
N HIS A 67 -13.78 11.30 17.08
CA HIS A 67 -14.79 10.25 17.23
C HIS A 67 -14.30 8.88 16.77
N ASP A 68 -13.41 8.82 15.77
CA ASP A 68 -13.02 7.56 15.11
C ASP A 68 -11.67 7.00 15.61
N VAL A 69 -11.20 7.48 16.78
CA VAL A 69 -9.88 7.13 17.34
C VAL A 69 -9.73 5.63 17.56
N ASP A 70 -10.69 5.03 18.26
CA ASP A 70 -10.57 3.65 18.73
C ASP A 70 -10.91 2.63 17.62
N ASN A 71 -11.68 3.05 16.62
CA ASN A 71 -12.11 2.18 15.52
C ASN A 71 -11.15 2.21 14.33
N ILE A 72 -10.61 3.39 13.98
CA ILE A 72 -9.74 3.56 12.80
C ILE A 72 -8.32 3.98 13.22
N GLY A 73 -8.21 4.91 14.17
CA GLY A 73 -6.92 5.44 14.61
C GLY A 73 -5.95 4.37 15.14
N THR A 74 -6.47 3.30 15.75
CA THR A 74 -5.66 2.21 16.31
C THR A 74 -5.61 0.96 15.44
N ALA A 75 -6.25 0.97 14.26
CA ALA A 75 -6.53 -0.21 13.45
C ALA A 75 -5.37 -0.77 12.60
N VAL A 76 -4.17 -0.19 12.66
CA VAL A 76 -2.99 -0.74 11.95
C VAL A 76 -2.74 -2.17 12.39
N THR A 77 -2.65 -3.10 11.44
CA THR A 77 -2.53 -4.53 11.76
C THR A 77 -1.20 -4.87 12.40
N GLU A 78 -1.19 -5.86 13.29
CA GLU A 78 0.03 -6.26 13.98
C GLU A 78 1.10 -6.82 13.02
N ASP A 79 0.68 -7.61 12.03
CA ASP A 79 1.58 -8.13 11.00
C ASP A 79 2.20 -7.00 10.18
N PHE A 80 1.44 -5.95 9.85
CA PHE A 80 2.01 -4.77 9.18
C PHE A 80 3.04 -4.08 10.07
N LYS A 81 2.79 -3.89 11.38
CA LYS A 81 3.77 -3.26 12.28
C LYS A 81 5.09 -4.02 12.34
N ILE A 82 5.02 -5.35 12.50
CA ILE A 82 6.21 -6.19 12.57
C ILE A 82 6.94 -6.19 11.22
N PHE A 83 6.20 -6.35 10.12
CA PHE A 83 6.77 -6.41 8.78
C PHE A 83 7.38 -5.08 8.36
N SER A 84 6.69 -3.97 8.57
CA SER A 84 7.17 -2.63 8.23
C SER A 84 8.47 -2.28 8.97
N LYS A 85 8.57 -2.64 10.25
CA LYS A 85 9.80 -2.47 11.04
C LYS A 85 10.97 -3.27 10.46
N ALA A 86 10.72 -4.54 10.11
CA ALA A 86 11.72 -5.40 9.49
C ALA A 86 12.16 -4.86 8.11
N LEU A 87 11.22 -4.44 7.25
CA LEU A 87 11.50 -3.81 5.96
C LEU A 87 12.41 -2.58 6.10
N HIS A 88 12.05 -1.66 6.99
CA HIS A 88 12.82 -0.45 7.24
C HIS A 88 14.24 -0.76 7.71
N SER A 89 14.40 -1.73 8.64
CA SER A 89 15.73 -2.15 9.12
C SER A 89 16.65 -2.71 8.03
N GLN A 90 16.07 -3.16 6.91
CA GLN A 90 16.79 -3.71 5.77
C GLN A 90 16.95 -2.71 4.62
N GLY A 91 16.44 -1.49 4.78
CA GLY A 91 16.50 -0.42 3.77
C GLY A 91 15.45 -0.55 2.67
N ILE A 92 14.41 -1.38 2.88
CA ILE A 92 13.28 -1.50 1.95
C ILE A 92 12.25 -0.44 2.33
N LYS A 93 11.96 0.46 1.39
CA LYS A 93 11.06 1.60 1.60
C LYS A 93 9.59 1.18 1.60
N ILE A 94 8.76 1.97 2.26
CA ILE A 94 7.31 1.78 2.29
C ILE A 94 6.63 3.04 1.82
N THR A 95 5.71 2.93 0.89
CA THR A 95 4.80 4.02 0.50
C THR A 95 3.36 3.55 0.58
N CYS A 96 2.44 4.49 0.67
CA CYS A 96 1.02 4.21 0.65
C CYS A 96 0.38 4.81 -0.62
N ALA A 97 -0.42 4.02 -1.32
CA ALA A 97 -1.23 4.46 -2.45
C ALA A 97 -2.70 4.21 -2.12
N THR A 98 -3.44 5.25 -1.75
CA THR A 98 -4.82 5.14 -1.24
C THR A 98 -5.78 6.07 -1.98
N PHE A 99 -7.08 5.77 -1.93
CA PHE A 99 -8.16 6.61 -2.45
C PHE A 99 -8.79 7.47 -1.34
N SER A 100 -7.94 8.17 -0.58
CA SER A 100 -8.33 8.99 0.58
C SER A 100 -8.09 10.47 0.29
N ASP A 101 -8.62 10.96 -0.82
CA ASP A 101 -8.33 12.32 -1.31
C ASP A 101 -8.91 13.39 -0.37
N GLU A 102 -8.19 14.49 -0.16
CA GLU A 102 -8.65 15.66 0.62
C GLU A 102 -9.88 16.33 0.00
N GLU A 103 -10.09 16.19 -1.32
CA GLU A 103 -11.33 16.63 -1.96
C GLU A 103 -12.57 15.94 -1.34
N SER A 104 -12.43 14.74 -0.75
CA SER A 104 -13.52 14.07 -0.01
C SER A 104 -14.03 14.90 1.18
N ILE A 105 -13.12 15.58 1.88
CA ILE A 105 -13.48 16.50 2.96
C ILE A 105 -14.04 17.80 2.40
N ARG A 106 -13.49 18.32 1.30
CA ARG A 106 -13.98 19.57 0.69
C ARG A 106 -15.44 19.46 0.24
N TYR A 107 -15.81 18.32 -0.36
CA TYR A 107 -17.16 18.02 -0.83
C TYR A 107 -18.07 17.44 0.27
N SER A 108 -17.53 17.11 1.45
CA SER A 108 -18.33 16.68 2.60
C SER A 108 -19.24 17.82 3.09
N LYS A 109 -20.50 17.47 3.40
CA LYS A 109 -21.47 18.39 4.02
C LYS A 109 -21.07 18.80 5.44
N LYS A 110 -20.15 18.07 6.09
CA LYS A 110 -19.69 18.29 7.46
C LYS A 110 -18.29 18.91 7.43
N LYS A 111 -18.18 20.24 7.31
CA LYS A 111 -16.88 20.93 7.41
C LYS A 111 -16.48 21.07 8.88
N LYS A 112 -15.90 20.02 9.46
CA LYS A 112 -15.30 20.07 10.80
C LYS A 112 -13.77 20.13 10.69
N PRO A 113 -13.09 20.95 11.53
CA PRO A 113 -11.63 21.02 11.55
C PRO A 113 -10.96 19.74 12.07
N THR A 114 -11.74 18.80 12.59
CA THR A 114 -11.29 17.49 13.07
C THR A 114 -11.28 16.42 11.99
N LEU A 115 -11.82 16.71 10.80
CA LEU A 115 -11.75 15.76 9.68
C LEU A 115 -10.34 15.72 9.09
N ILE A 116 -9.85 14.50 8.87
CA ILE A 116 -8.54 14.24 8.27
C ILE A 116 -8.67 13.16 7.20
N SER A 117 -7.86 13.28 6.14
CA SER A 117 -7.79 12.32 5.03
C SER A 117 -6.34 12.22 4.53
N GLY A 118 -6.12 11.38 3.52
CA GLY A 118 -4.87 11.27 2.80
C GLY A 118 -3.68 11.04 3.70
N ALA A 119 -2.63 11.86 3.53
CA ALA A 119 -1.41 11.73 4.31
C ALA A 119 -1.64 11.95 5.81
N GLU A 120 -2.48 12.92 6.21
CA GLU A 120 -2.75 13.18 7.62
C GLU A 120 -3.44 11.97 8.29
N LEU A 121 -4.41 11.36 7.61
CA LEU A 121 -5.08 10.15 8.09
C LEU A 121 -4.11 8.98 8.29
N VAL A 122 -3.31 8.64 7.27
CA VAL A 122 -2.35 7.53 7.36
C VAL A 122 -1.37 7.77 8.52
N GLN A 123 -0.78 8.96 8.59
CA GLN A 123 0.19 9.30 9.65
C GLN A 123 -0.46 9.29 11.03
N TYR A 124 -1.72 9.72 11.14
CA TYR A 124 -2.48 9.65 12.38
C TYR A 124 -2.62 8.19 12.85
N CYS A 125 -3.01 7.27 11.98
CA CYS A 125 -3.16 5.85 12.31
C CYS A 125 -1.82 5.19 12.67
N ILE A 126 -0.76 5.42 11.88
CA ILE A 126 0.60 4.91 12.18
C ILE A 126 1.04 5.34 13.58
N LYS A 127 0.88 6.62 13.91
CA LYS A 127 1.25 7.17 15.23
C LYS A 127 0.41 6.58 16.35
N LYS A 128 -0.92 6.54 16.19
CA LYS A 128 -1.85 6.08 17.23
C LYS A 128 -1.74 4.59 17.50
N SER A 129 -1.47 3.78 16.49
CA SER A 129 -1.22 2.34 16.61
C SER A 129 0.18 1.98 17.11
N LYS A 130 1.04 2.97 17.40
CA LYS A 130 2.45 2.77 17.80
C LYS A 130 3.24 1.94 16.78
N CYS A 131 3.06 2.24 15.50
CA CYS A 131 3.83 1.62 14.43
C CYS A 131 5.16 2.38 14.28
N ASP A 132 6.29 1.70 14.46
CA ASP A 132 7.63 2.30 14.52
C ASP A 132 8.23 2.61 13.13
N ALA A 133 7.65 2.09 12.05
CA ALA A 133 8.24 2.18 10.72
C ALA A 133 7.72 3.38 9.93
N PRO A 134 8.60 4.12 9.23
CA PRO A 134 8.18 5.25 8.43
C PRO A 134 7.45 4.81 7.17
N VAL A 135 6.34 5.49 6.86
CA VAL A 135 5.75 5.51 5.52
C VAL A 135 6.33 6.73 4.82
N GLU A 136 7.20 6.49 3.82
CA GLU A 136 8.00 7.52 3.15
C GLU A 136 7.13 8.60 2.51
N LYS A 137 6.04 8.16 1.88
CA LYS A 137 5.08 9.06 1.24
C LYS A 137 3.72 8.39 1.07
N VAL A 138 2.68 9.22 1.10
CA VAL A 138 1.30 8.84 0.83
C VAL A 138 0.84 9.51 -0.46
N TYR A 139 0.34 8.71 -1.39
CA TYR A 139 -0.29 9.13 -2.64
C TYR A 139 -1.79 8.88 -2.49
N ALA A 140 -2.56 9.94 -2.21
CA ALA A 140 -3.95 9.81 -1.75
C ALA A 140 -5.00 10.17 -2.82
N TYR A 141 -4.63 10.19 -4.10
CA TYR A 141 -5.52 10.67 -5.16
C TYR A 141 -6.67 9.71 -5.41
N TYR A 142 -7.91 10.19 -5.39
CA TYR A 142 -9.08 9.37 -5.72
C TYR A 142 -9.58 9.69 -7.13
N PRO A 143 -9.59 8.73 -8.09
CA PRO A 143 -9.91 8.99 -9.50
C PRO A 143 -11.24 9.70 -9.74
N TYR A 144 -12.20 9.55 -8.83
CA TYR A 144 -13.50 10.20 -8.93
C TYR A 144 -13.42 11.73 -9.04
N TYR A 145 -12.40 12.37 -8.46
CA TYR A 145 -12.19 13.81 -8.46
C TYR A 145 -11.31 14.33 -9.61
N TYR A 146 -10.94 13.46 -10.55
CA TYR A 146 -10.05 13.81 -11.66
C TYR A 146 -10.64 13.35 -12.99
N LYS A 147 -11.89 13.75 -13.25
CA LYS A 147 -12.65 13.39 -14.45
C LYS A 147 -12.67 14.51 -15.47
N GLU A 148 -12.68 15.76 -15.00
CA GLU A 148 -12.75 16.91 -15.88
C GLU A 148 -11.36 17.39 -16.31
N PRO A 149 -11.22 18.01 -17.50
CA PRO A 149 -9.94 18.49 -18.01
C PRO A 149 -9.16 19.38 -17.07
N GLU A 150 -9.83 20.24 -16.31
CA GLU A 150 -9.16 21.10 -15.35
C GLU A 150 -8.55 20.29 -14.20
N GLU A 151 -9.23 19.25 -13.74
CA GLU A 151 -8.82 18.45 -12.58
C GLU A 151 -7.63 17.56 -12.92
N TYR A 152 -7.75 16.74 -13.96
CA TYR A 152 -6.68 15.79 -14.29
C TYR A 152 -5.42 16.48 -14.83
N ARG A 153 -5.54 17.66 -15.45
CA ARG A 153 -4.36 18.44 -15.88
C ARG A 153 -3.55 18.99 -14.70
N ARG A 154 -4.16 19.25 -13.54
CA ARG A 154 -3.42 19.62 -12.31
C ARG A 154 -2.47 18.52 -11.85
N LEU A 155 -2.75 17.27 -12.23
CA LEU A 155 -1.91 16.11 -11.98
C LEU A 155 -0.93 15.80 -13.13
N GLY A 156 -0.90 16.64 -14.16
CA GLY A 156 -0.09 16.42 -15.36
C GLY A 156 -0.65 15.37 -16.33
N LEU A 157 -1.90 14.95 -16.16
CA LEU A 157 -2.57 14.01 -17.05
C LEU A 157 -3.17 14.72 -18.27
N ASN A 158 -3.33 13.97 -19.36
CA ASN A 158 -3.99 14.44 -20.59
C ASN A 158 -5.40 13.84 -20.78
N LYS A 159 -5.82 12.96 -19.87
CA LYS A 159 -7.11 12.28 -19.84
C LYS A 159 -7.49 12.01 -18.37
N PRO A 160 -8.75 11.63 -18.08
CA PRO A 160 -9.16 11.26 -16.74
C PRO A 160 -8.24 10.22 -16.10
N MET A 161 -8.07 10.32 -14.78
CA MET A 161 -7.33 9.31 -14.02
C MET A 161 -8.02 7.94 -14.17
N SER A 162 -7.24 6.87 -14.30
CA SER A 162 -7.78 5.51 -14.33
C SER A 162 -8.36 5.12 -12.96
N ASN A 163 -9.36 4.24 -12.94
CA ASN A 163 -10.01 3.77 -11.71
C ASN A 163 -9.20 2.66 -10.98
N ASP A 164 -7.89 2.62 -11.21
CA ASP A 164 -6.94 1.69 -10.60
C ASP A 164 -5.74 2.47 -10.06
N LYS A 165 -4.70 1.75 -9.63
CA LYS A 165 -3.53 2.33 -8.98
C LYS A 165 -2.39 2.64 -9.96
N SER A 166 -2.64 2.56 -11.27
CA SER A 166 -1.61 2.77 -12.30
C SER A 166 -0.96 4.16 -12.18
N TYR A 167 -1.77 5.20 -12.00
CA TYR A 167 -1.27 6.56 -11.78
C TYR A 167 -0.38 6.64 -10.53
N HIS A 168 -0.84 6.11 -9.40
CA HIS A 168 -0.09 6.15 -8.14
C HIS A 168 1.25 5.43 -8.25
N LEU A 169 1.23 4.22 -8.81
CA LEU A 169 2.43 3.39 -8.99
C LEU A 169 3.42 4.04 -9.97
N GLU A 170 2.94 4.64 -11.05
CA GLU A 170 3.79 5.42 -11.97
C GLU A 170 4.45 6.61 -11.27
N ARG A 171 3.66 7.40 -10.50
CA ARG A 171 4.18 8.54 -9.73
C ARG A 171 5.24 8.12 -8.73
N ILE A 172 5.00 7.04 -7.99
CA ILE A 172 5.97 6.45 -7.06
C ILE A 172 7.26 6.08 -7.78
N ARG A 173 7.17 5.40 -8.92
CA ARG A 173 8.36 4.98 -9.68
C ARG A 173 9.19 6.15 -10.17
N LEU A 174 8.54 7.19 -10.70
CA LEU A 174 9.22 8.38 -11.19
C LEU A 174 9.90 9.13 -10.03
N GLU A 175 9.21 9.31 -8.92
CA GLU A 175 9.73 10.07 -7.78
C GLU A 175 10.88 9.36 -7.07
N PHE A 176 10.78 8.03 -6.89
CA PHE A 176 11.80 7.24 -6.21
C PHE A 176 12.83 6.62 -7.16
N SER A 177 12.72 6.85 -8.47
CA SER A 177 13.62 6.31 -9.50
C SER A 177 13.80 4.78 -9.38
N ILE A 178 12.68 4.06 -9.29
CA ILE A 178 12.62 2.61 -9.02
C ILE A 178 11.88 1.88 -10.15
N ASN A 179 12.31 0.65 -10.46
CA ASN A 179 11.72 -0.15 -11.52
C ASN A 179 10.51 -0.96 -11.03
N ILE A 180 9.66 -1.39 -11.97
CA ILE A 180 8.45 -2.19 -11.69
C ILE A 180 8.80 -3.46 -10.90
N ASP A 181 9.86 -4.16 -11.32
CA ASP A 181 10.27 -5.44 -10.74
C ASP A 181 10.98 -5.30 -9.38
N GLU A 182 11.20 -4.07 -8.92
CA GLU A 182 11.79 -3.74 -7.61
C GLU A 182 10.70 -3.35 -6.57
N ILE A 183 9.44 -3.35 -6.99
CA ILE A 183 8.26 -3.02 -6.19
C ILE A 183 7.39 -4.26 -5.97
N ILE A 184 6.95 -4.46 -4.73
CA ILE A 184 5.77 -5.28 -4.42
C ILE A 184 4.60 -4.34 -4.11
N PHE A 185 3.48 -4.53 -4.80
CA PHE A 185 2.25 -3.81 -4.55
C PHE A 185 1.28 -4.67 -3.73
N VAL A 186 0.66 -4.09 -2.69
CA VAL A 186 -0.21 -4.79 -1.74
C VAL A 186 -1.54 -4.04 -1.64
N ASP A 187 -2.65 -4.72 -1.91
CA ASP A 187 -3.99 -4.11 -1.96
C ASP A 187 -5.06 -5.19 -1.69
N ASP A 188 -6.16 -4.85 -1.03
CA ASP A 188 -7.28 -5.75 -0.80
C ASP A 188 -8.22 -5.86 -2.01
N ASP A 189 -8.30 -4.82 -2.85
CA ASP A 189 -9.05 -4.85 -4.09
C ASP A 189 -8.29 -5.66 -5.15
N ILE A 190 -8.88 -6.80 -5.49
CA ILE A 190 -8.36 -7.71 -6.50
C ILE A 190 -8.20 -7.03 -7.87
N ASN A 191 -9.02 -6.04 -8.21
CA ASN A 191 -8.93 -5.34 -9.50
C ASN A 191 -7.67 -4.48 -9.58
N ASN A 192 -7.31 -3.79 -8.48
CA ASN A 192 -6.05 -3.04 -8.39
C ASN A 192 -4.85 -3.98 -8.56
N CYS A 193 -4.88 -5.13 -7.87
CA CYS A 193 -3.84 -6.16 -8.00
C CYS A 193 -3.75 -6.72 -9.43
N VAL A 194 -4.88 -7.04 -10.06
CA VAL A 194 -4.91 -7.54 -11.44
C VAL A 194 -4.38 -6.50 -12.42
N SER A 195 -4.73 -5.22 -12.27
CA SER A 195 -4.24 -4.14 -13.13
C SER A 195 -2.73 -3.97 -12.98
N ALA A 196 -2.23 -3.84 -11.75
CA ALA A 196 -0.80 -3.73 -11.48
C ALA A 196 -0.02 -4.96 -11.97
N LYS A 197 -0.55 -6.17 -11.80
CA LYS A 197 0.09 -7.37 -12.34
C LYS A 197 0.23 -7.34 -13.87
N LYS A 198 -0.76 -6.80 -14.59
CA LYS A 198 -0.67 -6.65 -16.06
C LYS A 198 0.44 -5.68 -16.48
N GLU A 199 0.75 -4.71 -15.65
CA GLU A 199 1.89 -3.79 -15.85
C GLU A 199 3.24 -4.42 -15.48
N GLY A 200 3.23 -5.55 -14.78
CA GLY A 200 4.43 -6.33 -14.44
C GLY A 200 4.83 -6.28 -12.96
N TYR A 201 4.06 -5.61 -12.09
CA TYR A 201 4.34 -5.61 -10.66
C TYR A 201 4.14 -7.00 -10.06
N ILE A 202 4.92 -7.32 -9.02
CA ILE A 202 4.59 -8.41 -8.10
C ILE A 202 3.48 -7.88 -7.18
N THR A 203 2.35 -8.59 -7.10
CA THR A 203 1.19 -8.10 -6.34
C THR A 203 0.77 -9.09 -5.26
N PHE A 204 0.54 -8.60 -4.05
CA PHE A 204 -0.03 -9.36 -2.95
C PHE A 204 -1.45 -8.85 -2.72
N ASN A 205 -2.44 -9.68 -3.05
CA ASN A 205 -3.82 -9.36 -2.72
C ASN A 205 -4.09 -9.75 -1.26
N VAL A 206 -4.49 -8.79 -0.44
CA VAL A 206 -4.97 -9.06 0.92
C VAL A 206 -6.38 -9.65 0.82
N THR A 207 -6.64 -10.76 1.50
CA THR A 207 -7.92 -11.46 1.45
C THR A 207 -8.66 -11.35 2.79
N GLY A 208 -9.99 -11.25 2.74
CA GLY A 208 -10.82 -11.07 3.93
C GLY A 208 -10.85 -9.63 4.44
N GLU A 209 -11.24 -9.43 5.69
CA GLU A 209 -11.64 -8.11 6.22
C GLU A 209 -10.74 -7.58 7.36
N ASN A 210 -9.62 -8.26 7.65
CA ASN A 210 -8.79 -7.97 8.83
C ASN A 210 -7.51 -7.18 8.52
N GLY A 211 -7.34 -6.69 7.28
CA GLY A 211 -6.10 -6.08 6.85
C GLY A 211 -4.96 -7.09 6.63
N PHE A 212 -3.79 -6.57 6.26
CA PHE A 212 -2.61 -7.35 5.93
C PHE A 212 -2.20 -8.27 7.09
N ASN A 213 -2.12 -9.57 6.79
CA ASN A 213 -1.44 -10.56 7.60
C ASN A 213 -0.99 -11.73 6.72
N PHE A 214 0.06 -12.45 7.13
CA PHE A 214 0.66 -13.50 6.30
C PHE A 214 -0.23 -14.73 6.08
N LYS A 215 -1.36 -14.86 6.79
CA LYS A 215 -2.33 -15.94 6.58
C LYS A 215 -3.35 -15.63 5.47
N SER A 216 -3.49 -14.35 5.11
CA SER A 216 -4.52 -13.87 4.20
C SER A 216 -3.94 -13.00 3.10
N ILE A 217 -2.85 -13.49 2.50
CA ILE A 217 -2.28 -12.90 1.29
C ILE A 217 -2.30 -13.92 0.16
N LYS A 218 -2.73 -13.46 -1.02
CA LYS A 218 -2.64 -14.19 -2.27
C LYS A 218 -1.63 -13.50 -3.17
N ILE A 219 -0.49 -14.16 -3.40
CA ILE A 219 0.54 -13.68 -4.31
C ILE A 219 0.11 -14.00 -5.75
N MET A 220 -0.02 -12.99 -6.59
CA MET A 220 -0.51 -13.17 -7.96
C MET A 220 0.63 -13.29 -8.96
#